data_AF-A0A8T4P630-F1
#
_entry.id   AF-A0A8T4P630-F1
#
_cell.length_a   1.000
_cell.length_b   1.000
_cell.length_c   1.000
_cell.angle_alpha   90.00
_cell.angle_beta   90.00
_cell.angle_gamma   90.00
#
_symmetry.space_group_name_H-M   'P 1'
#
loop_
_entity.id
_entity.type
_entity.pdbx_description
1 polymer ?
#
loop_
_entity_poly.entity_id
_entity_poly.type
_entity_poly.pdbx_seq_one_letter_code
_entity_poly.pdbx_strand_id
1 'polypeptide(L)'
;MVQAMIDISKNTNQVLNIVKARFNLKDKSEAIEKVVLEYGEDILEPELRPEFIQKIKKIEKEGKFKTFKNIEELRKDIENA
;
A
#
# COMPACT_ATOMS: atom_id res chain seq x y z
N MET A 1 15.31 -10.11 11.35
CA MET A 1 16.19 -8.96 11.06
C MET A 1 16.85 -9.20 9.72
N VAL A 2 16.68 -8.27 8.79
CA VAL A 2 17.41 -8.25 7.52
C VAL A 2 18.46 -7.16 7.62
N GLN A 3 19.68 -7.40 7.15
CA GLN A 3 20.76 -6.42 7.13
C GLN A 3 21.18 -6.17 5.70
N ALA A 4 21.41 -4.90 5.37
CA ALA A 4 21.89 -4.48 4.06
C ALA A 4 22.98 -3.42 4.24
N MET A 5 24.04 -3.53 3.45
CA MET A 5 25.03 -2.46 3.30
C MET A 5 24.62 -1.62 2.08
N ILE A 6 24.50 -0.31 2.28
CA ILE A 6 24.07 0.62 1.22
C ILE A 6 25.04 1.80 1.16
N ASP A 7 25.25 2.29 -0.06
CA ASP A 7 25.92 3.57 -0.29
C ASP A 7 24.89 4.69 -0.36
N ILE A 8 25.11 5.76 0.41
CA ILE A 8 24.22 6.92 0.43
C ILE A 8 25.02 8.20 0.29
N SER A 9 24.39 9.23 -0.27
CA SER A 9 25.02 10.55 -0.38
C SER A 9 25.27 11.19 0.99
N LYS A 10 26.24 12.11 1.06
CA LYS A 10 26.49 12.91 2.27
C LYS A 10 25.23 13.67 2.73
N ASN A 11 24.46 14.20 1.77
CA ASN A 11 23.21 14.89 2.05
C ASN A 11 22.17 13.95 2.68
N THR A 12 21.97 12.76 2.10
CA THR A 12 21.06 11.73 2.65
C THR A 12 21.43 11.38 4.09
N ASN A 13 22.73 11.20 4.38
CA ASN A 13 23.21 10.91 5.72
C ASN A 13 22.94 12.06 6.72
N GLN A 14 23.01 13.32 6.29
CA GLN A 14 22.65 14.47 7.12
C GLN A 14 21.15 14.51 7.41
N VAL A 15 20.32 14.29 6.40
CA VAL A 15 18.86 14.20 6.55
C VAL A 15 18.48 13.09 7.54
N LEU A 16 19.06 11.90 7.41
CA LEU A 16 18.80 10.79 8.34
C LEU A 16 19.19 11.12 9.78
N ASN A 17 20.27 11.89 10.01
CA ASN A 17 20.61 12.35 11.35
C ASN A 17 19.55 13.29 11.93
N ILE A 18 18.98 14.19 11.11
CA ILE A 18 17.91 15.10 11.52
C ILE A 18 16.65 14.29 11.87
N VAL A 19 16.25 13.34 11.03
CA VAL A 19 15.11 12.46 11.28
C VAL A 19 15.32 11.68 12.58
N LYS A 20 16.49 11.06 12.75
CA LYS A 20 16.85 10.32 13.96
C LYS A 20 16.68 11.18 15.22
N ALA A 21 17.21 12.40 15.20
CA ALA A 21 17.11 13.33 16.32
C ALA A 21 15.66 13.78 16.57
N ARG A 22 14.92 14.13 15.51
CA ARG A 22 13.54 14.61 15.59
C ARG A 22 12.59 13.60 16.23
N PHE A 23 12.76 12.31 15.90
CA PHE A 23 11.92 11.23 16.40
C PHE A 23 12.55 10.46 17.58
N ASN A 24 13.67 10.95 18.13
CA ASN A 24 14.42 10.33 19.22
C ASN A 24 14.75 8.83 18.99
N LEU A 25 15.17 8.51 17.76
CA LEU A 25 15.48 7.14 17.33
C LEU A 25 16.89 6.73 17.75
N LYS A 26 17.09 5.44 17.99
CA LYS A 26 18.34 4.88 18.52
C LYS A 26 19.46 4.96 17.49
N ASP A 27 19.18 4.54 16.26
CA ASP A 27 20.17 4.43 15.20
C ASP A 27 19.66 4.89 13.84
N LYS A 28 20.54 4.85 12.84
CA LYS A 28 20.20 5.27 11.47
C LYS A 28 19.32 4.25 10.74
N SER A 29 19.35 2.99 11.16
CA SER A 29 18.50 1.96 10.58
C SER A 29 17.04 2.24 10.91
N GLU A 30 16.73 2.59 12.17
CA GLU A 30 15.39 3.04 12.58
C GLU A 30 14.95 4.31 11.83
N ALA A 31 15.88 5.24 11.57
CA ALA A 31 15.57 6.44 10.79
C ALA A 31 15.26 6.11 9.31
N ILE A 32 15.96 5.16 8.71
CA ILE A 32 15.66 4.68 7.36
C ILE A 32 14.30 4.00 7.34
N GLU A 33 14.03 3.10 8.28
CA GLU A 33 12.74 2.41 8.42
C GLU A 33 11.58 3.42 8.50
N LYS A 34 11.71 4.44 9.35
CA LYS A 34 10.70 5.49 9.52
C LYS A 34 10.41 6.22 8.20
N VAL A 35 11.45 6.65 7.48
CA VAL A 35 11.31 7.35 6.19
C VAL A 35 10.70 6.44 5.13
N VAL A 36 11.14 5.18 5.06
CA VAL A 36 10.63 4.22 4.07
C VAL A 36 9.18 3.87 4.33
N LEU A 37 8.75 3.70 5.58
CA LEU A 37 7.35 3.45 5.92
C LEU A 37 6.48 4.67 5.58
N GLU A 38 6.92 5.87 5.97
CA GLU A 38 6.17 7.11 5.72
C GLU A 38 6.06 7.41 4.21
N TYR A 39 7.11 7.12 3.43
CA TYR A 39 7.05 7.21 1.97
C TYR A 39 6.32 6.03 1.31
N GLY A 40 6.39 4.86 1.94
CA GLY A 40 5.75 3.63 1.50
C GLY A 40 4.23 3.72 1.58
N GLU A 41 3.66 4.45 2.54
CA GLU A 41 2.22 4.73 2.59
C GLU A 41 1.68 5.40 1.31
N ASP A 42 2.52 6.17 0.62
CA ASP A 42 2.16 6.85 -0.64
C ASP A 42 2.45 6.00 -1.91
N ILE A 43 3.40 5.05 -1.85
CA ILE A 43 3.81 4.22 -3.01
C ILE A 43 3.13 2.85 -3.01
N LEU A 44 3.11 2.20 -1.86
CA LEU A 44 2.42 0.93 -1.70
C LEU A 44 0.96 1.28 -1.91
N GLU A 45 0.28 0.61 -2.86
CA GLU A 45 -1.15 0.76 -2.99
C GLU A 45 -1.73 0.61 -1.58
N PRO A 46 -2.39 1.66 -1.03
CA PRO A 46 -2.92 1.56 0.31
C PRO A 46 -3.78 0.30 0.34
N GLU A 47 -3.66 -0.50 1.40
CA GLU A 47 -4.62 -1.57 1.65
C GLU A 47 -6.02 -1.01 1.32
N LEU A 48 -6.84 -1.82 0.61
CA LEU A 48 -8.13 -1.38 0.06
C LEU A 48 -8.77 -0.35 0.98
N ARG A 49 -8.97 0.89 0.50
CA ARG A 49 -9.50 1.99 1.33
C ARG A 49 -10.67 1.49 2.17
N PRO A 50 -10.79 1.83 3.47
CA PRO A 50 -11.84 1.29 4.33
C PRO A 50 -13.25 1.38 3.72
N GLU A 51 -13.54 2.46 2.99
CA GLU A 51 -14.80 2.65 2.24
C GLU A 51 -15.01 1.60 1.14
N PHE A 52 -13.95 1.23 0.42
CA PHE A 52 -13.99 0.19 -0.59
C PHE A 52 -14.24 -1.19 0.04
N ILE A 53 -13.59 -1.50 1.16
CA ILE A 53 -13.84 -2.74 1.92
C ILE A 53 -15.30 -2.82 2.36
N GLN A 54 -15.85 -1.73 2.90
CA GLN A 54 -17.27 -1.67 3.29
C GLN A 54 -18.20 -1.88 2.10
N LYS A 55 -17.90 -1.26 0.96
CA LYS A 55 -18.66 -1.43 -0.28
C LYS A 55 -18.64 -2.89 -0.74
N ILE A 56 -17.49 -3.55 -0.76
CA ILE A 56 -17.37 -4.96 -1.15
C ILE A 56 -18.13 -5.86 -0.18
N LYS A 57 -17.97 -5.68 1.14
CA LYS A 57 -18.73 -6.45 2.15
C LYS A 57 -20.24 -6.28 2.02
N LYS A 58 -20.71 -5.08 1.63
CA LYS A 58 -22.13 -4.83 1.35
C LYS A 58 -22.59 -5.57 0.10
N ILE A 59 -21.80 -5.52 -0.99
CA ILE A 59 -22.09 -6.26 -2.21
C ILE A 59 -22.09 -7.77 -1.94
N GLU A 60 -21.16 -8.31 -1.16
CA GLU A 60 -21.12 -9.72 -0.76
C GLU A 60 -22.39 -10.17 -0.05
N LYS A 61 -22.95 -9.34 0.84
CA LYS A 61 -24.15 -9.66 1.62
C LYS A 61 -25.47 -9.44 0.87
N GLU A 62 -25.56 -8.34 0.11
CA GLU A 62 -26.83 -7.81 -0.42
C GLU A 62 -26.85 -7.74 -1.96
N GLY A 63 -25.72 -8.02 -2.60
CA GLY A 63 -25.54 -7.91 -4.04
C GLY A 63 -26.37 -8.96 -4.79
N LYS A 64 -26.91 -8.54 -5.93
CA LYS A 64 -27.53 -9.44 -6.90
C LYS A 64 -26.44 -10.03 -7.76
N PHE A 65 -25.99 -11.23 -7.41
CA PHE A 65 -25.01 -11.96 -8.20
C PHE A 65 -25.69 -12.72 -9.33
N LYS A 66 -25.08 -12.67 -10.52
CA LYS A 66 -25.47 -13.46 -11.68
C LYS A 66 -24.35 -14.41 -12.01
N THR A 67 -24.67 -15.68 -12.19
CA THR A 67 -23.72 -16.71 -12.59
C THR A 67 -23.75 -16.85 -14.10
N PHE A 68 -22.59 -17.07 -14.69
CA PHE A 68 -22.43 -17.25 -16.14
C PHE A 68 -21.66 -18.54 -16.36
N LYS A 69 -22.02 -19.30 -17.40
CA LYS A 69 -21.37 -20.57 -17.70
C LYS A 69 -20.02 -20.38 -18.38
N ASN A 70 -19.86 -19.28 -19.12
CA ASN A 70 -18.64 -18.94 -19.84
C ASN A 70 -18.51 -17.42 -20.05
N ILE A 71 -17.33 -17.00 -20.49
CA ILE A 71 -16.99 -15.59 -20.73
C ILE A 71 -17.84 -14.98 -21.86
N GLU A 72 -18.26 -15.77 -22.85
CA GLU A 72 -19.08 -15.27 -23.96
C GLU A 72 -20.48 -14.83 -23.49
N GLU A 73 -21.09 -15.59 -22.58
CA GLU A 73 -22.38 -15.27 -21.96
C GLU A 73 -22.30 -13.99 -21.13
N LEU A 74 -21.22 -13.85 -20.33
CA LEU A 74 -20.94 -12.63 -19.56
C LEU A 74 -20.76 -11.41 -20.49
N ARG A 75 -19.98 -11.56 -21.56
CA ARG A 75 -19.71 -10.47 -22.51
C ARG A 75 -21.01 -9.98 -23.16
N LYS A 76 -21.87 -10.90 -23.60
CA LYS A 76 -23.18 -10.56 -24.18
C LYS A 76 -24.07 -9.80 -23.20
N ASP A 77 -24.02 -10.12 -21.91
CA ASP A 77 -24.85 -9.44 -20.91
C ASP A 77 -24.38 -8.01 -20.66
N ILE A 78 -23.07 -7.76 -20.60
CA ILE A 78 -22.49 -6.44 -20.33
C ILE A 78 -22.58 -5.53 -21.57
N GLU A 79 -22.36 -6.07 -22.77
CA GLU A 79 -22.35 -5.29 -24.01
C GLU A 79 -23.77 -4.93 -24.51
N ASN A 80 -24.80 -5.65 -24.06
CA ASN A 80 -26.21 -5.36 -24.38
C ASN A 80 -26.97 -4.66 -23.23
N ALA A 81 -26.28 -4.26 -22.15
CA ALA A 81 -26.85 -3.58 -20.99
C ALA A 81 -26.88 -2.05 -21.11
#